data_AF-A0A4Q3HLG3-F1
#
_entry.id   AF-A0A4Q3HLG3-F1
#
_cell.length_a   1.000
_cell.length_b   1.000
_cell.length_c   1.000
_cell.angle_alpha   90.00
_cell.angle_beta   90.00
_cell.angle_gamma   90.00
#
_symmetry.space_group_name_H-M   'P 1'
#
loop_
_entity.id
_entity.type
_entity.pdbx_description
1 polymer ?
#
loop_
_entity_poly.entity_id
_entity_poly.type
_entity_poly.pdbx_seq_one_letter_code
_entity_poly.pdbx_strand_id
1 'polypeptide(L)'
;LWLVNNGTVQTFEGDLEEYRDLIVSSGKKKEEKPQLIDDAASKVEQRKASAERRASLAPLRKKINDTEALTAKLEKLIQALDKELADPALYEKTPAKAASKAKERGEAAAKLSAAEEQWLMLSSEYEEAMVG
;
A
#
# COMPACT_ATOMS: atom_id res chain seq x y z
N LEU A 1 3.05 -11.17 2.46
CA LEU A 1 3.23 -12.57 2.92
C LEU A 1 3.16 -12.57 4.45
N TRP A 2 2.49 -13.52 5.11
CA TRP A 2 2.33 -13.51 6.59
C TRP A 2 3.24 -14.56 7.22
N LEU A 3 4.12 -14.16 8.15
CA LEU A 3 4.94 -15.07 8.96
C LEU A 3 4.24 -15.39 10.28
N VAL A 4 4.11 -16.68 10.61
CA VAL A 4 3.73 -17.14 11.95
C VAL A 4 4.92 -17.88 12.53
N ASN A 5 5.60 -17.26 13.50
CA ASN A 5 6.52 -17.98 14.40
C ASN A 5 6.43 -17.38 15.82
N ASN A 6 6.49 -18.24 16.84
CA ASN A 6 6.38 -17.89 18.27
C ASN A 6 5.08 -17.17 18.70
N GLY A 7 3.92 -17.52 18.14
CA GLY A 7 2.63 -17.11 18.71
C GLY A 7 2.26 -15.63 18.58
N THR A 8 3.01 -14.85 17.78
CA THR A 8 2.65 -13.47 17.43
C THR A 8 2.72 -13.29 15.92
N VAL A 9 1.65 -12.75 15.35
CA VAL A 9 1.57 -12.38 13.93
C VAL A 9 2.04 -10.93 13.81
N GLN A 10 3.14 -10.71 13.09
CA GLN A 10 3.58 -9.38 12.68
C GLN A 10 3.65 -9.34 11.16
N THR A 11 3.18 -8.23 10.59
CA THR A 11 3.29 -7.93 9.16
C THR A 11 4.76 -7.82 8.79
N PHE A 12 5.24 -8.74 7.96
CA PHE A 12 6.60 -8.74 7.45
C PHE A 12 6.61 -8.02 6.10
N GLU A 13 7.22 -6.84 6.07
CA GLU A 13 7.39 -6.00 4.87
C GLU A 13 8.73 -6.23 4.16
N GLY A 14 9.34 -7.40 4.37
CA GLY A 14 10.58 -7.82 3.69
C GLY A 14 10.30 -8.70 2.47
N ASP A 15 11.31 -8.85 1.62
CA ASP A 15 11.25 -9.73 0.45
C ASP A 15 11.48 -11.22 0.82
N LEU A 16 11.34 -12.10 -0.18
CA LEU A 16 11.51 -13.55 -0.02
C LEU A 16 12.96 -13.95 0.33
N GLU A 17 13.95 -13.13 -0.04
CA GLU A 17 15.37 -13.34 0.24
C GLU A 17 15.67 -13.03 1.71
N GLU A 18 15.09 -11.95 2.25
CA GLU A 18 15.16 -11.54 3.65
C GLU A 18 14.45 -12.53 4.59
N TYR A 19 13.33 -13.13 4.13
CA TYR A 19 12.71 -14.26 4.83
C TYR A 19 13.61 -15.50 4.82
N ARG A 20 14.26 -15.79 3.69
CA ARG A 20 15.19 -16.93 3.57
C ARG A 20 16.36 -16.76 4.52
N ASP A 21 16.94 -15.58 4.60
CA ASP A 21 18.09 -15.30 5.46
C ASP A 21 17.73 -15.34 6.95
N LEU A 22 16.54 -14.89 7.35
CA LEU A 22 16.04 -14.99 8.72
C LEU A 22 15.84 -16.45 9.15
N ILE A 23 15.28 -17.29 8.27
CA ILE A 23 15.08 -18.73 8.51
C ILE A 23 16.44 -19.47 8.56
N VAL A 24 17.32 -19.19 7.59
CA VAL A 24 18.64 -19.87 7.46
C VAL A 24 19.59 -19.49 8.59
N SER A 25 19.58 -18.23 9.05
CA SER A 25 20.39 -17.79 10.19
C SER A 25 19.90 -18.34 11.54
N SER A 26 18.61 -18.64 11.67
CA SER A 26 18.03 -19.25 12.87
C SER A 26 18.32 -20.76 12.99
N GLY A 27 18.69 -21.43 11.89
CA GLY A 27 18.96 -22.87 11.83
C GLY A 27 20.42 -23.29 12.02
N LYS A 28 21.38 -22.36 11.95
CA LYS A 28 22.82 -22.70 12.06
C LYS A 28 23.36 -22.45 13.46
N LYS A 29 23.44 -23.53 14.24
CA LYS A 29 24.27 -23.60 15.45
C LYS A 29 25.68 -23.11 15.11
N LYS A 30 26.14 -22.16 15.92
CA LYS A 30 27.42 -21.46 15.85
C LYS A 30 28.57 -22.46 15.98
N GLU A 31 29.21 -22.82 14.88
CA GLU A 31 30.57 -23.39 14.87
C GLU A 31 31.54 -22.43 14.17
N GLU A 32 32.68 -22.29 14.82
CA GLU A 32 33.71 -21.26 14.67
C GLU A 32 34.55 -21.49 13.40
N LYS A 33 34.64 -20.49 12.51
CA LYS A 33 35.73 -20.38 11.53
C LYS A 33 36.05 -18.90 11.24
N PRO A 34 37.34 -18.48 11.26
CA PRO A 34 37.74 -17.10 11.05
C PRO A 34 37.92 -16.78 9.56
N GLN A 35 36.86 -16.27 8.93
CA GLN A 35 36.90 -15.52 7.67
C GLN A 35 35.88 -14.37 7.78
N LEU A 36 36.09 -13.45 8.74
CA LEU A 36 35.05 -12.50 9.16
C LEU A 36 35.27 -11.05 8.69
N ILE A 37 36.37 -10.76 7.99
CA ILE A 37 36.74 -9.35 7.70
C ILE A 37 36.14 -8.87 6.37
N ASP A 38 36.14 -9.71 5.33
CA ASP A 38 35.53 -9.38 4.02
C ASP A 38 33.99 -9.49 4.04
N ASP A 39 33.48 -10.49 4.76
CA ASP A 39 32.04 -10.76 4.88
C ASP A 39 31.30 -9.70 5.73
N ALA A 40 31.99 -9.09 6.69
CA ALA A 40 31.41 -8.02 7.51
C ALA A 40 31.27 -6.70 6.73
N ALA A 41 32.25 -6.36 5.90
CA ALA A 41 32.18 -5.20 5.01
C ALA A 41 31.05 -5.36 3.97
N SER A 42 30.97 -6.54 3.34
CA SER A 42 29.90 -6.89 2.39
C SER A 42 28.50 -6.82 3.02
N LYS A 43 28.32 -7.31 4.25
CA LYS A 43 27.04 -7.21 4.99
C LYS A 43 26.66 -5.77 5.35
N VAL A 44 27.63 -4.91 5.65
CA VAL A 44 27.37 -3.49 5.94
C VAL A 44 26.99 -2.75 4.66
N GLU A 45 27.65 -3.03 3.54
CA GLU A 45 27.34 -2.49 2.21
C GLU A 45 25.92 -2.90 1.76
N GLN A 46 25.56 -4.19 1.92
CA GLN A 46 24.21 -4.69 1.61
C GLN A 46 23.12 -4.02 2.46
N ARG A 47 23.37 -3.81 3.76
CA ARG A 47 22.43 -3.11 4.65
C ARG A 47 22.25 -1.64 4.29
N LYS A 48 23.31 -0.97 3.83
CA LYS A 48 23.23 0.42 3.34
C LYS A 48 22.42 0.47 2.05
N ALA A 49 22.73 -0.39 1.08
CA ALA A 49 21.98 -0.47 -0.18
C ALA A 49 20.48 -0.79 0.05
N SER A 50 20.15 -1.67 0.99
CA SER A 50 18.75 -1.97 1.33
C SER A 50 18.06 -0.82 2.08
N ALA A 51 18.78 -0.07 2.92
CA ALA A 51 18.26 1.13 3.56
C ALA A 51 17.97 2.25 2.54
N GLU A 52 18.86 2.45 1.57
CA GLU A 52 18.71 3.44 0.50
C GLU A 52 17.54 3.09 -0.43
N ARG A 53 17.40 1.82 -0.84
CA ARG A 53 16.22 1.38 -1.60
C ARG A 53 14.92 1.57 -0.83
N ARG A 54 14.90 1.30 0.48
CA ARG A 54 13.70 1.54 1.29
C ARG A 54 13.37 3.02 1.39
N ALA A 55 14.38 3.89 1.51
CA ALA A 55 14.21 5.32 1.56
C ALA A 55 13.68 5.89 0.23
N SER A 56 14.14 5.40 -0.92
CA SER A 56 13.65 5.83 -2.24
C SER A 56 12.22 5.38 -2.50
N LEU A 57 11.84 4.20 -2.01
CA LEU A 57 10.50 3.62 -2.19
C LEU A 57 9.45 4.13 -1.19
N ALA A 58 9.86 4.68 -0.04
CA ALA A 58 8.93 5.14 1.00
C ALA A 58 7.95 6.26 0.53
N PRO A 59 8.38 7.26 -0.26
CA PRO A 59 7.46 8.24 -0.83
C PRO A 59 6.40 7.63 -1.75
N LEU A 60 6.76 6.63 -2.57
CA LEU A 60 5.83 5.95 -3.46
C LEU A 60 4.79 5.15 -2.67
N ARG A 61 5.21 4.35 -1.68
CA ARG A 61 4.28 3.65 -0.77
C ARG A 61 3.32 4.61 -0.09
N LYS A 62 3.81 5.76 0.37
CA LYS A 62 2.95 6.76 1.00
C LYS A 62 1.89 7.29 0.02
N LYS A 63 2.29 7.64 -1.21
CA LYS A 63 1.34 8.12 -2.23
C LYS A 63 0.30 7.05 -2.58
N ILE A 64 0.69 5.78 -2.68
CA ILE A 64 -0.21 4.66 -2.92
C ILE A 64 -1.25 4.58 -1.79
N ASN A 65 -0.80 4.52 -0.53
CA ASN A 65 -1.69 4.45 0.64
C ASN A 65 -2.64 5.66 0.73
N ASP A 66 -2.14 6.87 0.45
CA ASP A 66 -2.95 8.10 0.44
C ASP A 66 -4.03 8.03 -0.65
N THR A 67 -3.69 7.44 -1.82
CA THR A 67 -4.62 7.28 -2.94
C THR A 67 -5.67 6.20 -2.64
N GLU A 68 -5.28 5.07 -2.02
CA GLU A 68 -6.24 4.05 -1.55
C GLU A 68 -7.23 4.60 -0.52
N ALA A 69 -6.74 5.40 0.44
CA ALA A 69 -7.58 6.06 1.42
C ALA A 69 -8.57 7.03 0.76
N LEU A 70 -8.14 7.72 -0.31
CA LEU A 70 -9.02 8.59 -1.10
C LEU A 70 -10.09 7.78 -1.85
N THR A 71 -9.71 6.69 -2.51
CA THR A 71 -10.64 5.76 -3.19
C THR A 71 -11.71 5.26 -2.21
N ALA A 72 -11.31 4.72 -1.06
CA ALA A 72 -12.23 4.23 -0.04
C ALA A 72 -13.17 5.33 0.52
N LYS A 73 -12.68 6.57 0.60
CA LYS A 73 -13.51 7.72 1.02
C LYS A 73 -14.53 8.10 -0.05
N LEU A 74 -14.13 8.10 -1.32
CA LEU A 74 -15.02 8.41 -2.45
C LEU A 74 -16.10 7.35 -2.63
N GLU A 75 -15.75 6.06 -2.50
CA GLU A 75 -16.74 4.97 -2.51
C GLU A 75 -17.80 5.14 -1.42
N LYS A 76 -17.38 5.43 -0.18
CA LYS A 76 -18.31 5.69 0.93
C LYS A 76 -19.21 6.90 0.65
N LEU A 77 -18.65 7.96 0.06
CA LEU A 77 -19.43 9.13 -0.34
C LEU A 77 -20.47 8.77 -1.40
N ILE A 78 -20.08 8.03 -2.44
CA ILE A 78 -20.99 7.57 -3.49
C ILE A 78 -22.11 6.70 -2.89
N GLN A 79 -21.78 5.75 -2.01
CA GLN A 79 -22.78 4.91 -1.34
C GLN A 79 -23.76 5.74 -0.49
N ALA A 80 -23.29 6.76 0.21
CA ALA A 80 -24.14 7.65 0.99
C ALA A 80 -25.07 8.47 0.07
N LEU A 81 -24.54 9.00 -1.03
CA LEU A 81 -25.31 9.76 -2.01
C LEU A 81 -26.34 8.87 -2.73
N ASP A 82 -25.96 7.64 -3.10
CA ASP A 82 -26.86 6.67 -3.73
C ASP A 82 -28.01 6.31 -2.79
N LYS A 83 -27.75 6.18 -1.48
CA LYS A 83 -28.80 5.97 -0.47
C LYS A 83 -29.75 7.16 -0.35
N GLU A 84 -29.24 8.38 -0.38
CA GLU A 84 -30.08 9.59 -0.37
C GLU A 84 -30.91 9.72 -1.65
N LEU A 85 -30.30 9.46 -2.81
CA LEU A 85 -30.93 9.52 -4.13
C LEU A 85 -31.91 8.38 -4.38
N ALA A 86 -31.86 7.30 -3.61
CA ALA A 86 -32.83 6.22 -3.70
C ALA A 86 -34.20 6.57 -3.11
N ASP A 87 -34.33 7.66 -2.33
CA ASP A 87 -35.60 8.09 -1.74
C ASP A 87 -36.48 8.85 -2.76
N PRO A 88 -37.62 8.28 -3.21
CA PRO A 88 -38.51 8.97 -4.15
C PRO A 88 -39.07 10.28 -3.60
N ALA A 89 -39.25 10.39 -2.28
CA ALA A 89 -39.79 11.59 -1.65
C ALA A 89 -38.83 12.79 -1.77
N LEU A 90 -37.52 12.55 -1.97
CA LEU A 90 -36.54 13.60 -2.20
C LEU A 90 -36.85 14.39 -3.48
N TYR A 91 -37.30 13.69 -4.52
CA TYR A 91 -37.63 14.28 -5.83
C TYR A 91 -38.95 15.06 -5.80
N GLU A 92 -39.93 14.59 -5.03
CA GLU A 92 -41.21 15.26 -4.87
C GLU A 92 -41.12 16.51 -3.99
N LYS A 93 -40.42 16.41 -2.86
CA LYS A 93 -40.34 17.50 -1.86
C LYS A 93 -39.27 18.53 -2.19
N THR A 94 -38.15 18.10 -2.74
CA THR A 94 -36.96 18.95 -2.91
C THR A 94 -36.18 18.60 -4.19
N PRO A 95 -36.75 18.81 -5.39
CA PRO A 95 -36.13 18.44 -6.66
C PRO A 95 -34.77 19.12 -6.89
N ALA A 96 -34.59 20.37 -6.44
CA ALA A 96 -33.31 21.07 -6.52
C ALA A 96 -32.20 20.38 -5.69
N LYS A 97 -32.55 19.83 -4.52
CA LYS A 97 -31.62 19.08 -3.68
C LYS A 97 -31.27 17.74 -4.32
N ALA A 98 -32.25 17.05 -4.91
CA ALA A 98 -32.02 15.82 -5.67
C ALA A 98 -31.05 16.05 -6.84
N ALA A 99 -31.25 17.12 -7.62
CA ALA A 99 -30.33 17.49 -8.71
C ALA A 99 -28.91 17.80 -8.22
N SER A 100 -28.77 18.55 -7.12
CA SER A 100 -27.47 18.83 -6.51
C SER A 100 -26.76 17.55 -6.06
N LYS A 101 -27.50 16.61 -5.43
CA LYS A 101 -26.96 15.33 -4.95
C LYS A 101 -26.55 14.41 -6.09
N ALA A 102 -27.34 14.37 -7.17
CA ALA A 102 -27.00 13.62 -8.37
C ALA A 102 -25.72 14.15 -9.03
N LYS A 103 -25.55 15.47 -9.06
CA LYS A 103 -24.31 16.11 -9.55
C LYS A 103 -23.12 15.76 -8.66
N GLU A 104 -23.26 15.89 -7.35
CA GLU A 104 -22.22 15.53 -6.37
C GLU A 104 -21.77 14.07 -6.54
N ARG A 105 -22.73 13.16 -6.78
CA ARG A 105 -22.48 11.73 -7.02
C ARG A 105 -21.72 11.50 -8.32
N GLY A 106 -22.07 12.21 -9.39
CA GLY A 106 -21.34 12.17 -10.65
C GLY A 106 -19.90 12.68 -10.51
N GLU A 107 -19.69 13.78 -9.79
CA GLU A 107 -18.34 14.32 -9.51
C GLU A 107 -17.51 13.38 -8.65
N ALA A 108 -18.12 12.75 -7.64
CA ALA A 108 -17.45 11.76 -6.80
C ALA A 108 -17.03 10.53 -7.61
N ALA A 109 -17.89 10.05 -8.51
CA ALA A 109 -17.57 8.93 -9.41
C ALA A 109 -16.43 9.27 -10.40
N ALA A 110 -16.41 10.49 -10.95
CA ALA A 110 -15.31 10.93 -11.80
C ALA A 110 -13.98 11.02 -11.04
N LYS A 111 -14.01 11.54 -9.80
CA LYS A 111 -12.83 11.57 -8.92
C LYS A 111 -12.37 10.17 -8.52
N LEU A 112 -13.29 9.24 -8.32
CA LEU A 112 -12.97 7.86 -7.98
C LEU A 112 -12.17 7.21 -9.11
N SER A 113 -12.68 7.31 -10.35
CA SER A 113 -11.99 6.80 -11.54
C SER A 113 -10.57 7.38 -11.70
N ALA A 114 -10.42 8.70 -11.51
CA ALA A 114 -9.11 9.35 -11.58
C ALA A 114 -8.16 8.88 -10.47
N ALA A 115 -8.67 8.66 -9.25
CA ALA A 115 -7.89 8.14 -8.13
C ALA A 115 -7.45 6.68 -8.39
N GLU A 116 -8.31 5.85 -8.96
CA GLU A 116 -8.00 4.47 -9.34
C GLU A 116 -6.91 4.41 -10.43
N GLU A 117 -7.00 5.26 -11.45
CA GLU A 117 -5.98 5.37 -12.49
C GLU A 117 -4.63 5.82 -11.90
N GLN A 118 -4.66 6.82 -11.01
CA GLN A 118 -3.47 7.28 -10.30
C GLN A 118 -2.87 6.16 -9.43
N TRP A 119 -3.70 5.39 -8.73
CA TRP A 119 -3.26 4.26 -7.91
C TRP A 119 -2.57 3.20 -8.76
N LEU A 120 -3.13 2.87 -9.93
CA LEU A 120 -2.55 1.91 -10.86
C LEU A 120 -1.17 2.38 -11.36
N MET A 121 -1.06 3.66 -11.78
CA MET A 121 0.21 4.24 -12.21
C MET A 121 1.27 4.22 -11.10
N LEU A 122 0.91 4.65 -9.89
CA LEU A 122 1.83 4.67 -8.75
C LEU A 122 2.27 3.26 -8.35
N SER A 123 1.36 2.28 -8.42
CA SER A 123 1.67 0.88 -8.14
C SER A 123 2.64 0.31 -9.18
N SER A 124 2.44 0.63 -10.46
CA SER A 124 3.38 0.27 -11.54
C SER A 124 4.77 0.88 -11.32
N GLU A 125 4.84 2.17 -11.00
CA GLU A 125 6.11 2.86 -10.71
C GLU A 125 6.81 2.24 -9.50
N TYR A 126 6.04 1.86 -8.47
CA TYR A 126 6.58 1.18 -7.29
C TYR A 126 7.14 -0.21 -7.61
N GLU A 127 6.44 -1.01 -8.43
CA GLU A 127 6.90 -2.32 -8.86
C GLU A 127 8.18 -2.21 -9.71
N GLU A 128 8.22 -1.29 -10.68
CA GLU A 128 9.41 -1.03 -11.49
C GLU A 128 10.61 -0.61 -10.64
N ALA A 129 10.40 0.28 -9.66
CA ALA A 129 11.43 0.73 -8.75
C ALA A 129 11.87 -0.34 -7.73
N MET A 130 11.08 -1.40 -7.54
CA MET A 130 11.46 -2.54 -6.68
C MET A 130 12.30 -3.57 -7.45
N VAL A 131 12.05 -3.71 -8.76
CA VAL A 131 12.75 -4.66 -9.65
C VAL A 131 14.08 -4.09 -10.16
N GLY A 132 14.20 -2.77 -10.33
CA GLY A 132 15.43 -2.06 -10.72
C GLY A 132 16.42 -1.87 -9.58
#